data_AF-A0A0D9V0R0-F1
#
_entry.id   AF-A0A0D9V0R0-F1
#
_cell.length_a   1.000
_cell.length_b   1.000
_cell.length_c   1.000
_cell.angle_alpha   90.00
_cell.angle_beta   90.00
_cell.angle_gamma   90.00
#
_symmetry.space_group_name_H-M   'P 1'
#
loop_
_entity.id
_entity.type
_entity.pdbx_description
1 polymer ?
#
loop_
_entity_poly.entity_id
_entity_poly.type
_entity_poly.pdbx_seq_one_letter_code
_entity_poly.pdbx_strand_id
1 'polypeptide(L)'
;MEVIVSAIMGELASRTISFLIDKYSERVTTAATEEERLDNLQRLLLRVRIIVEDAEERHVTNKAMLNQLNILRKEMYRGYYTLDTFKCRAHDVKERDQAVSYSFVLSKFNHAKRVCFCSDSGERVKELVKVVVCLETIIRDANEFIKFLKTYPRLSRQPYSMYLLLDKCMFGRQMEMECVISFLLQEEITYGADHLGVLPIIGPGKVGKSTLVEHACIDERVRNHFSQIVFFSKDGLTAGNIATLKDGGVTKHQAHALDGSERRLVVVELDGEIDQVSWERFYLASKSCFAYGSKIIITSRSDKIASFGTTQPLKLQFLTQEAFWYLFRVRAFGSSDPAENPKLASLAMDMASEVSGCFTSVNMFNGLLRSNANTSFWSFVLATIRGFKQRNLIVYNNANPVDPWAVVAPLYIPRANKNLTPVAILNNYQRGCNEAHNYSGLITASNNISAAPQITVQDIMFGTATPTGQFEVLAWRSHIPPYYSCVFDCEIKRPAHMVSRKKKSKKIAI
;
A
#
# COMPACT_ATOMS: atom_id res chain seq x y z
N MET A 1 -29.69 -61.56 -7.77
CA MET A 1 -28.97 -61.18 -6.53
C MET A 1 -27.49 -60.92 -6.81
N GLU A 2 -26.82 -61.75 -7.60
CA GLU A 2 -25.37 -61.63 -7.91
C GLU A 2 -24.96 -60.33 -8.61
N VAL A 3 -25.75 -59.80 -9.55
CA VAL A 3 -25.44 -58.55 -10.27
C VAL A 3 -25.35 -57.34 -9.33
N ILE A 4 -26.22 -57.30 -8.30
CA ILE A 4 -26.27 -56.22 -7.32
C ILE A 4 -25.06 -56.31 -6.38
N VAL A 5 -24.69 -57.53 -5.96
CA VAL A 5 -23.51 -57.77 -5.11
C VAL A 5 -22.22 -57.39 -5.84
N SER A 6 -22.10 -57.75 -7.13
CA SER A 6 -20.94 -57.39 -7.96
C SER A 6 -20.80 -55.87 -8.14
N ALA A 7 -21.91 -55.14 -8.36
CA ALA A 7 -21.89 -53.68 -8.48
C ALA A 7 -21.45 -52.99 -7.18
N ILE A 8 -21.94 -53.46 -6.02
CA ILE A 8 -21.55 -52.92 -4.71
C ILE A 8 -20.06 -53.18 -4.43
N MET A 9 -19.56 -54.38 -4.75
CA MET A 9 -18.14 -54.72 -4.58
C MET A 9 -17.23 -53.91 -5.51
N GLY A 10 -17.67 -53.64 -6.75
CA GLY A 10 -16.95 -52.78 -7.69
C GLY A 10 -16.82 -51.35 -7.19
N GLU A 11 -17.90 -50.77 -6.65
CA GLU A 11 -17.89 -49.43 -6.06
C GLU A 11 -17.00 -49.36 -4.81
N LEU A 12 -17.05 -50.39 -3.96
CA LEU A 12 -16.22 -50.47 -2.76
C LEU A 12 -14.73 -50.58 -3.12
N ALA A 13 -14.40 -51.39 -4.12
CA ALA A 13 -13.03 -51.54 -4.64
C ALA A 13 -12.53 -50.22 -5.24
N SER A 14 -13.35 -49.55 -6.06
CA SER A 14 -13.03 -48.25 -6.67
C SER A 14 -12.75 -47.18 -5.61
N ARG A 15 -13.60 -47.09 -4.56
CA ARG A 15 -13.38 -46.16 -3.44
C ARG A 15 -12.13 -46.49 -2.63
N THR A 16 -11.85 -47.77 -2.44
CA THR A 16 -10.65 -48.22 -1.71
C THR A 16 -9.38 -47.89 -2.50
N ILE A 17 -9.38 -48.14 -3.81
CA ILE A 17 -8.27 -47.79 -4.71
C ILE A 17 -8.08 -46.27 -4.75
N SER A 18 -9.15 -45.50 -4.88
CA SER A 18 -9.09 -44.03 -4.86
C SER A 18 -8.53 -43.50 -3.55
N PHE A 19 -8.99 -44.03 -2.41
CA PHE A 19 -8.45 -43.68 -1.09
C PHE A 19 -6.97 -44.04 -0.94
N LEU A 20 -6.54 -45.18 -1.49
CA LEU A 20 -5.13 -45.58 -1.46
C LEU A 20 -4.27 -44.70 -2.37
N ILE A 21 -4.77 -44.30 -3.55
CA ILE A 21 -4.08 -43.36 -4.45
C ILE A 21 -3.98 -41.97 -3.80
N ASP A 22 -5.03 -41.47 -3.17
CA ASP A 22 -5.01 -40.21 -2.42
C ASP A 22 -4.01 -40.27 -1.26
N LYS A 23 -4.02 -41.37 -0.49
CA LYS A 23 -3.09 -41.57 0.63
C LYS A 23 -1.64 -41.75 0.16
N TYR A 24 -1.41 -42.35 -1.00
CA TYR A 24 -0.08 -42.55 -1.57
C TYR A 24 0.46 -41.27 -2.23
N SER A 25 -0.39 -40.51 -2.90
CA SER A 25 -0.04 -39.19 -3.45
C SER A 25 0.21 -38.16 -2.35
N GLU A 26 -0.54 -38.20 -1.24
CA GLU A 26 -0.20 -37.48 -0.01
C GLU A 26 1.16 -37.91 0.54
N ARG A 27 1.50 -39.21 0.52
CA ARG A 27 2.82 -39.71 0.96
C ARG A 27 3.98 -39.28 0.08
N VAL A 28 3.80 -39.29 -1.24
CA VAL A 28 4.84 -38.88 -2.21
C VAL A 28 5.07 -37.37 -2.15
N THR A 29 4.01 -36.58 -1.93
CA THR A 29 4.16 -35.13 -1.68
C THR A 29 4.75 -34.83 -0.31
N THR A 30 4.60 -35.71 0.69
CA THR A 30 5.12 -35.55 2.08
C THR A 30 6.51 -36.15 2.34
N ALA A 31 7.23 -36.62 1.32
CA ALA A 31 8.58 -37.17 1.50
C ALA A 31 9.63 -36.13 1.92
N ALA A 32 9.45 -34.86 1.57
CA ALA A 32 10.36 -33.79 1.97
C ALA A 32 9.98 -33.25 3.36
N THR A 33 10.97 -33.14 4.25
CA THR A 33 10.75 -32.56 5.59
C THR A 33 10.36 -31.08 5.50
N GLU A 34 9.75 -30.53 6.55
CA GLU A 34 9.44 -29.09 6.60
C GLU A 34 10.70 -28.23 6.41
N GLU A 35 11.80 -28.65 7.02
CA GLU A 35 13.11 -27.98 6.89
C GLU A 35 13.63 -28.01 5.46
N GLU A 36 13.58 -29.16 4.78
CA GLU A 36 13.97 -29.29 3.37
C GLU A 36 13.12 -28.37 2.46
N ARG A 37 11.82 -28.26 2.74
CA ARG A 37 10.93 -27.37 1.98
C ARG A 37 11.24 -25.89 2.23
N LEU A 38 11.60 -25.53 3.45
CA LEU A 38 12.02 -24.17 3.78
C LEU A 38 13.37 -23.83 3.13
N ASP A 39 14.31 -24.77 3.07
CA ASP A 39 15.58 -24.60 2.33
C ASP A 39 15.32 -24.44 0.83
N ASN A 40 14.46 -25.29 0.24
CA ASN A 40 14.07 -25.16 -1.15
C ASN A 40 13.41 -23.79 -1.43
N LEU A 41 12.50 -23.34 -0.55
CA LEU A 41 11.87 -22.03 -0.65
C LEU A 41 12.91 -20.90 -0.65
N GLN A 42 13.92 -20.95 0.21
CA GLN A 42 15.01 -19.96 0.22
C GLN A 42 15.76 -19.93 -1.11
N ARG A 43 16.12 -21.10 -1.66
CA ARG A 43 16.80 -21.20 -2.97
C ARG A 43 15.93 -20.64 -4.10
N LEU A 44 14.64 -20.96 -4.13
CA LEU A 44 13.69 -20.45 -5.12
C LEU A 44 13.53 -18.94 -5.03
N LEU A 45 13.44 -18.40 -3.80
CA LEU A 45 13.36 -16.96 -3.54
C LEU A 45 14.59 -16.21 -4.06
N LEU A 46 15.79 -16.76 -3.91
CA LEU A 46 17.00 -16.18 -4.48
C LEU A 46 16.92 -16.13 -6.01
N ARG A 47 16.45 -17.21 -6.66
CA ARG A 47 16.33 -17.28 -8.12
C ARG A 47 15.30 -16.30 -8.67
N VAL A 48 14.10 -16.25 -8.11
CA VAL A 48 13.05 -15.32 -8.58
C VAL A 48 13.45 -13.87 -8.32
N ARG A 49 14.13 -13.58 -7.21
CA ARG A 49 14.63 -12.23 -6.91
C ARG A 49 15.60 -11.74 -7.97
N ILE A 50 16.55 -12.57 -8.42
CA ILE A 50 17.48 -12.21 -9.49
C ILE A 50 16.73 -11.82 -10.77
N ILE A 51 15.70 -12.60 -11.14
CA ILE A 51 14.89 -12.35 -12.33
C ILE A 51 14.12 -11.02 -12.20
N VAL A 52 13.51 -10.78 -11.03
CA VAL A 52 12.75 -9.56 -10.76
C VAL A 52 13.67 -8.33 -10.74
N GLU A 53 14.82 -8.40 -10.09
CA GLU A 53 15.78 -7.30 -10.00
C GLU A 53 16.36 -6.96 -11.39
N ASP A 54 16.76 -7.93 -12.22
CA ASP A 54 17.21 -7.65 -13.60
C ASP A 54 16.10 -7.04 -14.45
N ALA A 55 14.83 -7.41 -14.21
CA ALA A 55 13.71 -6.82 -14.92
C ALA A 55 13.40 -5.39 -14.48
N GLU A 56 13.59 -5.07 -13.20
CA GLU A 56 13.40 -3.73 -12.63
C GLU A 56 14.51 -2.75 -13.03
N GLU A 57 15.69 -3.26 -13.36
CA GLU A 57 16.80 -2.49 -13.94
C GLU A 57 16.61 -2.19 -15.43
N ARG A 58 15.48 -2.56 -16.04
CA ARG A 58 15.23 -2.38 -17.47
C ARG A 58 13.99 -1.54 -17.74
N HIS A 59 14.01 -0.85 -18.88
CA HIS A 59 12.90 -0.01 -19.32
C HIS A 59 11.80 -0.83 -20.00
N VAL A 60 11.10 -1.68 -19.23
CA VAL A 60 10.05 -2.56 -19.74
C VAL A 60 8.77 -1.76 -20.01
N THR A 61 8.43 -1.55 -21.28
CA THR A 61 7.23 -0.79 -21.69
C THR A 61 6.07 -1.68 -22.13
N ASN A 62 6.36 -2.93 -22.51
CA ASN A 62 5.33 -3.85 -23.01
C ASN A 62 4.44 -4.36 -21.87
N LYS A 63 3.12 -4.23 -22.06
CA LYS A 63 2.11 -4.62 -21.07
C LYS A 63 2.15 -6.11 -20.69
N ALA A 64 2.40 -7.01 -21.64
CA ALA A 64 2.49 -8.44 -21.37
C ALA A 64 3.75 -8.77 -20.54
N MET A 65 4.88 -8.15 -20.86
CA MET A 65 6.12 -8.29 -20.07
C MET A 65 5.95 -7.74 -18.66
N LEU A 66 5.33 -6.57 -18.51
CA LEU A 66 5.03 -5.99 -17.21
C LEU A 66 4.10 -6.90 -16.38
N ASN A 67 3.10 -7.52 -17.02
CA ASN A 67 2.21 -8.46 -16.35
C ASN A 67 2.94 -9.72 -15.86
N GLN A 68 3.85 -10.27 -16.68
CA GLN A 68 4.71 -11.40 -16.27
C GLN A 68 5.59 -11.02 -15.07
N LEU A 69 6.21 -9.85 -15.09
CA LEU A 69 6.98 -9.32 -13.96
C LEU A 69 6.12 -9.15 -12.70
N ASN A 70 4.87 -8.73 -12.83
CA ASN A 70 3.95 -8.61 -11.70
C ASN A 70 3.59 -9.97 -11.08
N ILE A 71 3.42 -11.01 -11.90
CA ILE A 71 3.22 -12.39 -11.41
C ILE A 71 4.45 -12.85 -10.60
N LEU A 72 5.65 -12.66 -11.14
CA LEU A 72 6.92 -13.00 -10.47
C LEU A 72 7.06 -12.27 -9.13
N ARG A 73 6.77 -10.95 -9.08
CA ARG A 73 6.78 -10.16 -7.84
C ARG A 73 5.77 -10.69 -6.82
N LYS A 74 4.54 -10.96 -7.24
CA LYS A 74 3.47 -11.40 -6.35
C LYS A 74 3.85 -12.68 -5.62
N GLU A 75 4.31 -13.68 -6.36
CA GLU A 75 4.73 -14.96 -5.77
C GLU A 75 6.04 -14.82 -4.99
N MET A 76 6.96 -13.95 -5.40
CA MET A 76 8.15 -13.62 -4.60
C MET A 76 7.77 -13.03 -3.24
N TYR A 77 6.86 -12.05 -3.19
CA TYR A 77 6.40 -11.46 -1.94
C TYR A 77 5.68 -12.49 -1.06
N ARG A 78 4.83 -13.33 -1.66
CA ARG A 78 4.16 -14.43 -0.97
C ARG A 78 5.16 -15.43 -0.39
N GLY A 79 6.21 -15.77 -1.14
CA GLY A 79 7.28 -16.64 -0.66
C GLY A 79 8.06 -16.04 0.50
N TYR A 80 8.44 -14.76 0.43
CA TYR A 80 9.09 -14.08 1.56
C TYR A 80 8.19 -14.01 2.79
N TYR A 81 6.91 -13.71 2.60
CA TYR A 81 5.93 -13.66 3.69
C TYR A 81 5.79 -15.03 4.38
N THR A 82 5.66 -16.11 3.59
CA THR A 82 5.61 -17.48 4.12
C THR A 82 6.90 -17.82 4.88
N LEU A 83 8.07 -17.59 4.27
CA LEU A 83 9.37 -17.87 4.90
C LEU A 83 9.51 -17.16 6.25
N ASP A 84 9.22 -15.85 6.29
CA ASP A 84 9.36 -15.04 7.50
C ASP A 84 8.35 -15.47 8.58
N THR A 85 7.15 -15.93 8.19
CA THR A 85 6.14 -16.45 9.12
C THR A 85 6.65 -17.69 9.86
N PHE A 86 7.36 -18.59 9.18
CA PHE A 86 7.98 -19.76 9.82
C PHE A 86 9.15 -19.35 10.73
N LYS A 87 10.03 -18.45 10.27
CA LYS A 87 11.18 -17.95 11.06
C LYS A 87 10.76 -17.27 12.35
N CYS A 88 9.78 -16.35 12.30
CA CYS A 88 9.32 -15.61 13.47
C CYS A 88 8.76 -16.53 14.57
N ARG A 89 8.10 -17.64 14.19
CA ARG A 89 7.47 -18.56 15.14
C ARG A 89 8.40 -19.62 15.71
N ALA A 90 9.41 -20.06 14.97
CA ALA A 90 10.42 -20.98 15.50
C ALA A 90 11.08 -20.40 16.78
N HIS A 91 11.16 -19.07 16.87
CA HIS A 91 11.65 -18.37 18.05
C HIS A 91 10.62 -18.30 19.20
N ASP A 92 9.33 -18.05 18.90
CA ASP A 92 8.25 -18.02 19.90
C ASP A 92 8.07 -19.34 20.66
N VAL A 93 8.39 -20.47 20.03
CA VAL A 93 8.34 -21.81 20.65
C VAL A 93 9.54 -22.00 21.58
N LYS A 94 10.76 -21.65 21.13
CA LYS A 94 11.99 -21.77 21.93
C LYS A 94 11.96 -20.94 23.22
N GLU A 95 11.34 -19.77 23.21
CA GLU A 95 11.20 -18.96 24.43
C GLU A 95 10.16 -19.49 25.43
N ARG A 96 9.12 -20.19 24.97
CA ARG A 96 8.13 -20.79 25.88
C ARG A 96 8.71 -21.93 26.70
N ASP A 97 9.69 -22.63 26.16
CA ASP A 97 10.37 -23.73 26.85
C ASP A 97 11.44 -23.22 27.84
N GLN A 98 11.86 -21.95 27.75
CA GLN A 98 12.91 -21.36 28.60
C GLN A 98 12.41 -20.32 29.61
N ALA A 99 11.19 -19.80 29.48
CA ALA A 99 10.69 -18.73 30.34
C ALA A 99 10.04 -19.24 31.65
N VAL A 100 10.88 -19.50 32.66
CA VAL A 100 10.44 -19.48 34.08
C VAL A 100 10.31 -18.03 34.53
N SER A 101 9.07 -17.63 34.81
CA SER A 101 8.64 -16.54 35.70
C SER A 101 9.43 -15.21 35.69
N TYR A 102 8.95 -14.23 34.93
CA TYR A 102 8.94 -12.83 35.38
C TYR A 102 7.57 -12.20 35.12
N SER A 103 7.00 -11.67 36.20
CA SER A 103 5.66 -11.12 36.31
C SER A 103 5.55 -9.72 35.67
N PHE A 104 5.18 -9.67 34.40
CA PHE A 104 4.24 -8.66 33.92
C PHE A 104 3.11 -9.41 33.24
N VAL A 105 1.96 -9.40 33.90
CA VAL A 105 0.72 -10.08 33.49
C VAL A 105 0.23 -9.44 32.18
N LEU A 106 0.76 -9.92 31.05
CA LEU A 106 0.09 -9.90 29.76
C LEU A 106 -1.14 -10.79 29.91
N SER A 107 -2.27 -10.16 30.24
CA SER A 107 -3.50 -10.85 30.59
C SER A 107 -3.88 -11.91 29.55
N LYS A 108 -4.19 -13.11 30.05
CA LYS A 108 -4.62 -14.31 29.32
C LYS A 108 -5.99 -14.17 28.61
N PHE A 109 -6.44 -12.96 28.30
CA PHE A 109 -7.70 -12.70 27.60
C PHE A 109 -7.47 -11.81 26.38
N ASN A 110 -6.76 -12.35 25.38
CA ASN A 110 -6.61 -11.69 24.09
C ASN A 110 -7.40 -12.49 23.05
N HIS A 111 -8.59 -11.99 22.71
CA HIS A 111 -9.47 -12.57 21.67
C HIS A 111 -8.78 -12.66 20.30
N ALA A 112 -7.68 -11.92 20.10
CA ALA A 112 -6.88 -11.90 18.87
C ALA A 112 -5.87 -13.05 18.72
N LYS A 113 -5.61 -13.88 19.75
CA LYS A 113 -4.84 -15.13 19.55
C LYS A 113 -5.58 -16.13 18.63
N ARG A 114 -6.89 -15.95 18.43
CA ARG A 114 -7.69 -16.74 17.48
C ARG A 114 -7.80 -16.14 16.09
N VAL A 115 -7.55 -14.84 15.91
CA VAL A 115 -7.86 -14.16 14.63
C VAL A 115 -6.62 -13.91 13.78
N CYS A 116 -5.42 -13.73 14.36
CA CYS A 116 -4.25 -13.46 13.53
C CYS A 116 -3.39 -14.66 13.17
N PHE A 117 -3.45 -15.81 13.86
CA PHE A 117 -2.42 -16.84 13.63
C PHE A 117 -2.77 -18.28 14.05
N CYS A 118 -4.02 -18.70 13.92
CA CYS A 118 -4.42 -20.12 13.98
C CYS A 118 -4.81 -20.65 12.60
N SER A 119 -3.87 -20.65 11.66
CA SER A 119 -3.88 -21.71 10.66
C SER A 119 -3.37 -22.94 11.42
N ASP A 120 -4.18 -24.01 11.44
CA ASP A 120 -3.77 -25.33 11.94
C ASP A 120 -2.36 -25.66 11.39
N SER A 121 -1.54 -26.36 12.17
CA SER A 121 -0.19 -26.76 11.72
C SER A 121 -0.20 -27.35 10.30
N GLY A 122 -1.23 -28.15 9.98
CA GLY A 122 -1.46 -28.68 8.64
C GLY A 122 -1.75 -27.63 7.58
N GLU A 123 -2.52 -26.58 7.88
CA GLU A 123 -2.89 -25.55 6.91
C GLU A 123 -1.70 -24.64 6.54
N ARG A 124 -0.75 -24.44 7.46
CA ARG A 124 0.51 -23.73 7.15
C ARG A 124 1.44 -24.54 6.27
N VAL A 125 1.58 -25.83 6.55
CA VAL A 125 2.39 -26.73 5.72
C VAL A 125 1.80 -26.82 4.32
N LYS A 126 0.46 -26.85 4.19
CA LYS A 126 -0.20 -26.74 2.88
C LYS A 126 0.16 -25.45 2.17
N GLU A 127 0.17 -24.31 2.85
CA GLU A 127 0.56 -23.03 2.25
C GLU A 127 2.02 -23.03 1.81
N LEU A 128 2.94 -23.58 2.62
CA LEU A 128 4.34 -23.77 2.24
C LEU A 128 4.48 -24.61 0.96
N VAL A 129 3.81 -25.76 0.88
CA VAL A 129 3.81 -26.62 -0.30
C VAL A 129 3.27 -25.87 -1.53
N LYS A 130 2.14 -25.17 -1.38
CA LYS A 130 1.55 -24.37 -2.47
C LYS A 130 2.54 -23.32 -2.99
N VAL A 131 3.16 -22.55 -2.09
CA VAL A 131 4.11 -21.49 -2.46
C VAL A 131 5.33 -22.05 -3.18
N VAL A 132 5.90 -23.16 -2.69
CA VAL A 132 7.04 -23.82 -3.34
C VAL A 132 6.67 -24.25 -4.76
N VAL A 133 5.55 -24.95 -4.93
CA VAL A 133 5.07 -25.41 -6.25
C VAL A 133 4.80 -24.23 -7.20
N CYS A 134 4.18 -23.15 -6.70
CA CYS A 134 3.93 -21.94 -7.48
C CYS A 134 5.25 -21.30 -7.95
N LEU A 135 6.23 -21.13 -7.04
CA LEU A 135 7.54 -20.56 -7.38
C LEU A 135 8.32 -21.42 -8.37
N GLU A 136 8.33 -22.75 -8.21
CA GLU A 136 8.93 -23.68 -9.16
C GLU A 136 8.33 -23.53 -10.56
N THR A 137 7.00 -23.43 -10.62
CA THR A 137 6.25 -23.27 -11.87
C THR A 137 6.60 -21.96 -12.57
N ILE A 138 6.49 -20.82 -11.88
CA ILE A 138 6.74 -19.52 -12.53
C ILE A 138 8.22 -19.33 -12.90
N ILE A 139 9.16 -19.88 -12.13
CA ILE A 139 10.59 -19.81 -12.46
C ILE A 139 10.88 -20.66 -13.69
N ARG A 140 10.27 -21.84 -13.81
CA ARG A 140 10.38 -22.70 -14.99
C ARG A 140 9.80 -22.02 -16.23
N ASP A 141 8.66 -21.34 -16.08
CA ASP A 141 7.96 -20.66 -17.18
C ASP A 141 8.56 -19.28 -17.53
N ALA A 142 9.45 -18.73 -16.68
CA ALA A 142 10.09 -17.43 -16.91
C ALA A 142 11.13 -17.43 -18.05
N ASN A 143 11.43 -18.56 -18.68
CA ASN A 143 12.49 -18.66 -19.71
C ASN A 143 12.24 -17.72 -20.90
N GLU A 144 11.01 -17.65 -21.41
CA GLU A 144 10.67 -16.74 -22.51
C GLU A 144 10.74 -15.29 -22.06
N PHE A 145 10.20 -14.99 -20.88
CA PHE A 145 10.28 -13.68 -20.25
C PHE A 145 11.74 -13.22 -20.17
N ILE A 146 12.66 -14.03 -19.65
CA ILE A 146 14.08 -13.69 -19.53
C ILE A 146 14.73 -13.44 -20.91
N LYS A 147 14.36 -14.21 -21.93
CA LYS A 147 14.88 -14.00 -23.30
C LYS A 147 14.44 -12.66 -23.86
N PHE A 148 13.15 -12.34 -23.79
CA PHE A 148 12.62 -11.06 -24.26
C PHE A 148 13.09 -9.90 -23.40
N LEU A 149 13.32 -10.13 -22.11
CA LEU A 149 13.76 -9.09 -21.19
C LEU A 149 15.10 -8.47 -21.64
N LYS A 150 15.98 -9.27 -22.24
CA LYS A 150 17.28 -8.80 -22.76
C LYS A 150 17.18 -7.77 -23.88
N THR A 151 16.04 -7.68 -24.58
CA THR A 151 15.84 -6.69 -25.66
C THR A 151 15.55 -5.29 -25.11
N TYR A 152 15.17 -5.17 -23.85
CA TYR A 152 14.91 -3.88 -23.21
C TYR A 152 16.21 -3.23 -22.71
N PRO A 153 16.39 -1.92 -22.96
CA PRO A 153 17.57 -1.21 -22.50
C PRO A 153 17.60 -1.15 -20.97
N ARG A 154 18.81 -1.19 -20.41
CA ARG A 154 19.02 -1.00 -18.97
C ARG A 154 18.80 0.45 -18.59
N LEU A 155 18.16 0.66 -17.46
CA LEU A 155 18.09 1.94 -16.77
C LEU A 155 19.37 2.08 -15.94
N SER A 156 20.13 3.15 -16.13
CA SER A 156 21.25 3.50 -15.26
C SER A 156 20.73 3.99 -13.89
N ARG A 157 20.18 3.07 -13.10
CA ARG A 157 19.56 3.33 -11.81
C ARG A 157 20.11 2.35 -10.76
N GLN A 158 20.04 2.78 -9.50
CA GLN A 158 20.34 1.91 -8.36
C GLN A 158 19.34 0.74 -8.30
N PRO A 159 19.69 -0.40 -7.67
CA PRO A 159 18.78 -1.52 -7.49
C PRO A 159 17.46 -1.07 -6.88
N TYR A 160 16.36 -1.70 -7.27
CA TYR A 160 15.02 -1.25 -6.89
C TYR A 160 14.83 -1.17 -5.36
N SER A 161 15.40 -2.11 -4.60
CA SER A 161 15.43 -2.07 -3.13
C SER A 161 16.11 -0.80 -2.58
N MET A 162 17.22 -0.37 -3.17
CA MET A 162 17.87 0.89 -2.82
C MET A 162 17.02 2.10 -3.22
N TYR A 163 16.37 2.04 -4.39
CA TYR A 163 15.47 3.10 -4.85
C TYR A 163 14.25 3.29 -3.93
N LEU A 164 13.77 2.19 -3.34
CA LEU A 164 12.76 2.20 -2.27
C LEU A 164 13.29 2.80 -0.97
N LEU A 165 14.51 2.46 -0.56
CA LEU A 165 15.12 2.98 0.66
C LEU A 165 15.41 4.48 0.56
N LEU A 166 15.76 4.96 -0.63
CA LEU A 166 16.06 6.36 -0.91
C LEU A 166 14.82 7.19 -1.28
N ASP A 167 13.61 6.62 -1.16
CA ASP A 167 12.36 7.33 -1.46
C ASP A 167 12.34 7.95 -2.87
N LYS A 168 12.76 7.18 -3.87
CA LYS A 168 12.80 7.66 -5.26
C LYS A 168 11.72 7.04 -6.16
N CYS A 169 11.05 5.97 -5.72
CA CYS A 169 9.86 5.40 -6.38
C CYS A 169 8.71 5.14 -5.42
N MET A 170 7.53 5.01 -6.02
CA MET A 170 6.38 4.37 -5.41
C MET A 170 6.47 2.84 -5.53
N PHE A 171 6.40 2.15 -4.38
CA PHE A 171 6.48 0.70 -4.32
C PHE A 171 5.31 0.00 -5.00
N GLY A 172 5.61 -0.95 -5.89
CA GLY A 172 4.64 -1.94 -6.40
C GLY A 172 3.60 -1.35 -7.35
N ARG A 173 3.90 -0.19 -7.96
CA ARG A 173 3.00 0.55 -8.87
C ARG A 173 3.50 0.70 -10.29
N GLN A 174 4.49 -0.10 -10.69
CA GLN A 174 5.11 0.02 -12.01
C GLN A 174 4.11 -0.27 -13.14
N MET A 175 3.20 -1.23 -12.95
CA MET A 175 2.13 -1.53 -13.89
C MET A 175 1.22 -0.32 -14.09
N GLU A 176 0.72 0.24 -12.99
CA GLU A 176 -0.17 1.39 -12.99
C GLU A 176 0.53 2.62 -13.57
N MET A 177 1.82 2.81 -13.26
CA MET A 177 2.65 3.89 -13.76
C MET A 177 2.80 3.83 -15.28
N GLU A 178 3.18 2.68 -15.85
CA GLU A 178 3.28 2.54 -17.31
C GLU A 178 1.90 2.60 -17.98
N CYS A 179 0.81 2.18 -17.33
CA CYS A 179 -0.55 2.41 -17.85
C CYS A 179 -0.87 3.91 -17.98
N VAL A 180 -0.54 4.72 -16.96
CA VAL A 180 -0.72 6.17 -17.00
C VAL A 180 0.15 6.78 -18.10
N ILE A 181 1.43 6.43 -18.16
CA ILE A 181 2.36 6.98 -19.16
C ILE A 181 1.96 6.56 -20.58
N SER A 182 1.57 5.31 -20.79
CA SER A 182 1.09 4.83 -22.08
C SER A 182 -0.16 5.57 -22.53
N PHE A 183 -1.09 5.88 -21.64
CA PHE A 183 -2.27 6.70 -21.97
C PHE A 183 -1.86 8.13 -22.35
N LEU A 184 -0.94 8.72 -21.58
CA LEU A 184 -0.47 10.08 -21.80
C LEU A 184 0.27 10.26 -23.12
N LEU A 185 1.04 9.24 -23.54
CA LEU A 185 1.82 9.26 -24.78
C LEU A 185 1.08 8.64 -25.97
N GLN A 186 -0.15 8.16 -25.77
CA GLN A 186 -0.91 7.55 -26.85
C GLN A 186 -1.30 8.60 -27.89
N GLU A 187 -0.80 8.42 -29.11
CA GLU A 187 -1.27 9.16 -30.28
C GLU A 187 -2.75 8.86 -30.50
N GLU A 188 -3.55 9.93 -30.62
CA GLU A 188 -4.97 9.78 -30.88
C GLU A 188 -5.17 9.35 -32.33
N ILE A 189 -5.82 8.20 -32.52
CA ILE A 189 -6.13 7.69 -33.85
C ILE A 189 -7.24 8.58 -34.42
N THR A 190 -6.99 9.13 -35.61
CA THR A 190 -7.71 10.23 -36.28
C THR A 190 -9.10 9.85 -36.80
N TYR A 191 -9.91 9.13 -36.01
CA TYR A 191 -11.26 8.68 -36.39
C TYR A 191 -12.29 8.99 -35.30
N GLY A 192 -12.44 10.26 -34.94
CA GLY A 192 -13.48 10.70 -34.01
C GLY A 192 -13.42 12.20 -33.67
N ALA A 193 -14.57 12.74 -33.24
CA ALA A 193 -14.74 14.15 -32.85
C ALA A 193 -14.21 14.49 -31.44
N ASP A 194 -13.62 13.54 -30.70
CA ASP A 194 -13.06 13.73 -29.36
C ASP A 194 -11.53 13.67 -29.39
N HIS A 195 -10.91 14.85 -29.41
CA HIS A 195 -9.44 15.03 -29.39
C HIS A 195 -8.85 15.23 -27.98
N LEU A 196 -9.64 14.96 -26.93
CA LEU A 196 -9.28 15.20 -25.54
C LEU A 196 -9.48 13.93 -24.72
N GLY A 197 -8.42 13.15 -24.55
CA GLY A 197 -8.45 11.94 -23.73
C GLY A 197 -8.61 12.24 -22.24
N VAL A 198 -9.46 11.48 -21.55
CA VAL A 198 -9.66 11.54 -20.08
C VAL A 198 -9.42 10.17 -19.45
N LEU A 199 -8.47 10.10 -18.51
CA LEU A 199 -8.19 8.91 -17.70
C LEU A 199 -8.68 9.09 -16.25
N PRO A 200 -9.73 8.35 -15.83
CA PRO A 200 -10.12 8.29 -14.44
C PRO A 200 -9.20 7.34 -13.64
N ILE A 201 -8.72 7.81 -12.49
CA ILE A 201 -7.97 7.01 -11.51
C ILE A 201 -8.78 6.94 -10.22
N ILE A 202 -9.24 5.74 -9.89
CA ILE A 202 -10.20 5.49 -8.81
C ILE A 202 -9.56 4.61 -7.76
N GLY A 203 -9.77 4.92 -6.49
CA GLY A 203 -9.33 4.04 -5.42
C GLY A 203 -9.50 4.65 -4.03
N PRO A 204 -9.29 3.87 -2.96
CA PRO A 204 -9.42 4.35 -1.60
C PRO A 204 -8.58 5.60 -1.30
N GLY A 205 -8.91 6.34 -0.25
CA GLY A 205 -8.02 7.41 0.20
C GLY A 205 -6.68 6.84 0.69
N LYS A 206 -5.63 7.67 0.58
CA LYS A 206 -4.25 7.34 0.95
C LYS A 206 -3.64 6.10 0.26
N VAL A 207 -4.28 5.57 -0.79
CA VAL A 207 -3.76 4.46 -1.63
C VAL A 207 -2.60 4.89 -2.56
N GLY A 208 -2.39 6.20 -2.71
CA GLY A 208 -1.29 6.81 -3.47
C GLY A 208 -1.63 7.26 -4.90
N LYS A 209 -2.89 7.63 -5.18
CA LYS A 209 -3.31 8.16 -6.50
C LYS A 209 -2.49 9.39 -6.92
N SER A 210 -2.44 10.42 -6.06
CA SER A 210 -1.66 11.65 -6.31
C SER A 210 -0.19 11.34 -6.56
N THR A 211 0.42 10.54 -5.69
CA THR A 211 1.81 10.08 -5.84
C THR A 211 2.06 9.39 -7.19
N LEU A 212 1.15 8.53 -7.64
CA LEU A 212 1.26 7.86 -8.94
C LEU A 212 1.25 8.88 -10.09
N VAL A 213 0.30 9.81 -10.08
CA VAL A 213 0.16 10.83 -11.14
C VAL A 213 1.35 11.77 -11.15
N GLU A 214 1.84 12.20 -9.99
CA GLU A 214 3.03 13.04 -9.88
C GLU A 214 4.26 12.35 -10.46
N HIS A 215 4.48 11.08 -10.12
CA HIS A 215 5.57 10.31 -10.68
C HIS A 215 5.46 10.22 -12.21
N ALA A 216 4.26 9.99 -12.76
CA ALA A 216 4.02 10.01 -14.21
C ALA A 216 4.35 11.38 -14.83
N CYS A 217 3.95 12.48 -14.19
CA CYS A 217 4.24 13.84 -14.65
C CYS A 217 5.72 14.24 -14.53
N ILE A 218 6.51 13.53 -13.72
CA ILE A 218 7.96 13.73 -13.59
C ILE A 218 8.74 12.95 -14.66
N ASP A 219 8.15 11.88 -15.22
CA ASP A 219 8.78 11.09 -16.27
C ASP A 219 9.15 11.99 -17.47
N GLU A 220 10.41 11.91 -17.91
CA GLU A 220 10.94 12.77 -18.96
C GLU A 220 10.16 12.60 -20.27
N ARG A 221 9.65 11.40 -20.58
CA ARG A 221 8.84 11.17 -21.78
C ARG A 221 7.57 12.01 -21.73
N VAL A 222 6.93 12.10 -20.56
CA VAL A 222 5.71 12.88 -20.35
C VAL A 222 6.03 14.37 -20.37
N ARG A 223 7.08 14.83 -19.67
CA ARG A 223 7.49 16.25 -19.69
C ARG A 223 7.86 16.73 -21.09
N ASN A 224 8.53 15.89 -21.87
CA ASN A 224 8.91 16.24 -23.24
C ASN A 224 7.70 16.25 -24.20
N HIS A 225 6.60 15.60 -23.83
CA HIS A 225 5.38 15.49 -24.64
C HIS A 225 4.38 16.63 -24.40
N PHE A 226 4.33 17.19 -23.17
CA PHE A 226 3.41 18.26 -22.80
C PHE A 226 4.13 19.57 -22.50
N SER A 227 3.76 20.63 -23.21
CA SER A 227 4.26 21.99 -22.97
C SER A 227 3.88 22.55 -21.60
N GLN A 228 2.76 22.08 -21.03
CA GLN A 228 2.26 22.53 -19.73
C GLN A 228 1.59 21.38 -18.98
N ILE A 229 1.89 21.25 -17.68
CA ILE A 229 1.20 20.33 -16.76
C ILE A 229 0.63 21.15 -15.60
N VAL A 230 -0.69 21.11 -15.44
CA VAL A 230 -1.44 21.92 -14.45
C VAL A 230 -2.29 21.03 -13.56
N PHE A 231 -2.24 21.27 -12.26
CA PHE A 231 -2.99 20.54 -11.24
C PHE A 231 -4.11 21.41 -10.67
N PHE A 232 -5.32 20.89 -10.61
CA PHE A 232 -6.49 21.52 -10.01
C PHE A 232 -6.98 20.71 -8.81
N SER A 233 -7.30 21.40 -7.72
CA SER A 233 -8.19 20.87 -6.70
C SER A 233 -9.65 21.03 -7.13
N LYS A 234 -10.57 20.39 -6.40
CA LYS A 234 -12.02 20.52 -6.63
C LYS A 234 -12.48 21.97 -6.75
N ASP A 235 -12.00 22.86 -5.88
CA ASP A 235 -12.43 24.26 -5.83
C ASP A 235 -11.92 25.09 -7.03
N GLY A 236 -10.91 24.59 -7.75
CA GLY A 236 -10.36 25.25 -8.93
C GLY A 236 -11.14 25.02 -10.22
N LEU A 237 -12.17 24.17 -10.23
CA LEU A 237 -12.90 23.73 -11.43
C LEU A 237 -14.02 24.69 -11.86
N THR A 238 -13.68 25.95 -12.17
CA THR A 238 -14.62 26.91 -12.75
C THR A 238 -14.33 27.17 -14.23
N ALA A 239 -15.35 27.53 -15.02
CA ALA A 239 -15.18 27.74 -16.46
C ALA A 239 -14.17 28.84 -16.82
N GLY A 240 -14.06 29.90 -15.99
CA GLY A 240 -13.09 30.98 -16.19
C GLY A 240 -11.64 30.55 -15.94
N ASN A 241 -11.44 29.65 -14.98
CA ASN A 241 -10.13 29.11 -14.61
C ASN A 241 -9.52 28.24 -15.71
N ILE A 242 -10.36 27.53 -16.47
CA ILE A 242 -9.95 26.61 -17.54
C ILE A 242 -9.35 27.35 -18.74
N ALA A 243 -9.95 28.49 -19.13
CA ALA A 243 -9.52 29.24 -20.31
C ALA A 243 -8.12 29.85 -20.12
N THR A 244 -7.79 30.23 -18.89
CA THR A 244 -6.51 30.88 -18.57
C THR A 244 -5.48 29.93 -17.96
N LEU A 245 -5.92 28.79 -17.40
CA LEU A 245 -5.11 27.85 -16.60
C LEU A 245 -4.28 28.52 -15.48
N LYS A 246 -4.62 29.75 -15.12
CA LYS A 246 -3.86 30.61 -14.19
C LYS A 246 -4.57 30.82 -12.87
N ASP A 247 -5.89 30.74 -12.87
CA ASP A 247 -6.71 30.94 -11.68
C ASP A 247 -7.15 29.58 -11.14
N GLY A 248 -6.89 29.29 -9.85
CA GLY A 248 -7.21 28.01 -9.20
C GLY A 248 -6.38 26.77 -9.56
N GLY A 249 -5.41 26.86 -10.49
CA GLY A 249 -4.54 25.76 -10.91
C GLY A 249 -3.06 25.96 -10.54
N VAL A 250 -2.38 24.89 -10.13
CA VAL A 250 -0.93 24.87 -9.86
C VAL A 250 -0.18 24.33 -11.08
N THR A 251 0.57 25.19 -11.76
CA THR A 251 1.43 24.76 -12.88
C THR A 251 2.68 24.07 -12.32
N LYS A 252 2.86 22.79 -12.65
CA LYS A 252 4.01 21.98 -12.19
C LYS A 252 5.09 21.80 -13.25
N HIS A 253 4.74 22.02 -14.50
CA HIS A 253 5.67 21.98 -15.61
C HIS A 253 5.24 23.00 -16.66
N GLN A 254 6.20 23.76 -17.17
CA GLN A 254 6.01 24.65 -18.30
C GLN A 254 7.32 24.69 -19.10
N ALA A 255 7.28 24.23 -20.34
CA ALA A 255 8.40 24.23 -21.27
C ALA A 255 7.87 24.28 -22.72
N HIS A 256 8.75 24.55 -23.67
CA HIS A 256 8.42 24.28 -25.07
C HIS A 256 8.49 22.77 -25.30
N ALA A 257 7.40 22.16 -25.82
CA ALA A 257 7.44 20.76 -26.23
C ALA A 257 8.48 20.59 -27.35
N LEU A 258 9.17 19.45 -27.39
CA LEU A 258 10.25 19.20 -28.35
C LEU A 258 9.79 19.29 -29.81
N ASP A 259 8.53 18.94 -30.06
CA ASP A 259 7.91 18.97 -31.39
C ASP A 259 7.19 20.29 -31.70
N GLY A 260 7.31 21.30 -30.82
CA GLY A 260 6.64 22.60 -30.96
C GLY A 260 5.13 22.57 -30.66
N SER A 261 4.59 21.44 -30.20
CA SER A 261 3.15 21.33 -29.88
C SER A 261 2.80 22.04 -28.57
N GLU A 262 1.63 22.67 -28.52
CA GLU A 262 1.09 23.29 -27.30
C GLU A 262 0.23 22.31 -26.48
N ARG A 263 0.58 21.02 -26.49
CA ARG A 263 -0.16 19.99 -25.74
C ARG A 263 -0.14 20.31 -24.26
N ARG A 264 -1.30 20.18 -23.60
CA ARG A 264 -1.46 20.42 -22.17
C ARG A 264 -1.93 19.15 -21.47
N LEU A 265 -1.40 18.91 -20.28
CA LEU A 265 -1.90 17.90 -19.35
C LEU A 265 -2.56 18.59 -18.17
N VAL A 266 -3.83 18.29 -17.94
CA VAL A 266 -4.57 18.77 -16.77
C VAL A 266 -4.83 17.61 -15.81
N VAL A 267 -4.43 17.78 -14.55
CA VAL A 267 -4.69 16.82 -13.48
C VAL A 267 -5.72 17.40 -12.54
N VAL A 268 -6.82 16.69 -12.33
CA VAL A 268 -7.90 17.07 -11.41
C VAL A 268 -7.90 16.12 -10.21
N GLU A 269 -7.64 16.64 -9.01
CA GLU A 269 -7.65 15.87 -7.77
C GLU A 269 -8.94 16.15 -6.97
N LEU A 270 -9.81 15.14 -6.88
CA LEU A 270 -11.08 15.24 -6.16
C LEU A 270 -10.99 14.60 -4.77
N ASP A 271 -11.27 15.42 -3.75
CA ASP A 271 -11.43 15.01 -2.36
C ASP A 271 -12.89 14.70 -1.97
N GLY A 272 -13.85 15.02 -2.84
CA GLY A 272 -15.28 14.74 -2.69
C GLY A 272 -15.98 14.42 -4.02
N GLU A 273 -17.31 14.49 -4.03
CA GLU A 273 -18.09 14.29 -5.25
C GLU A 273 -18.13 15.55 -6.12
N ILE A 274 -18.20 15.34 -7.44
CA ILE A 274 -18.53 16.34 -8.46
C ILE A 274 -19.73 15.81 -9.26
N ASP A 275 -20.68 16.68 -9.57
CA ASP A 275 -21.84 16.31 -10.37
C ASP A 275 -21.50 16.27 -11.86
N GLN A 276 -22.30 15.50 -12.61
CA GLN A 276 -22.14 15.29 -14.04
C GLN A 276 -22.16 16.61 -14.84
N VAL A 277 -23.02 17.57 -14.45
CA VAL A 277 -23.19 18.83 -15.19
C VAL A 277 -21.95 19.72 -15.04
N SER A 278 -21.41 19.81 -13.82
CA SER A 278 -20.15 20.52 -13.56
C SER A 278 -18.98 19.91 -14.33
N TRP A 279 -18.88 18.58 -14.35
CA TRP A 279 -17.86 17.88 -15.15
C TRP A 279 -18.03 18.13 -16.65
N GLU A 280 -19.23 18.00 -17.20
CA GLU A 280 -19.50 18.21 -18.64
C GLU A 280 -19.15 19.64 -19.07
N ARG A 281 -19.50 20.64 -18.25
CA ARG A 281 -19.11 22.03 -18.50
C ARG A 281 -17.59 22.19 -18.53
N PHE A 282 -16.88 21.57 -17.57
CA PHE A 282 -15.42 21.60 -17.52
C PHE A 282 -14.80 20.92 -18.74
N TYR A 283 -15.30 19.75 -19.12
CA TYR A 283 -14.82 18.97 -20.26
C TYR A 283 -15.02 19.73 -21.58
N LEU A 284 -16.20 20.30 -21.82
CA LEU A 284 -16.50 21.05 -23.03
C LEU A 284 -15.63 22.33 -23.16
N ALA A 285 -15.42 23.05 -22.06
CA ALA A 285 -14.53 24.21 -22.05
C ALA A 285 -13.06 23.82 -22.29
N SER A 286 -12.61 22.71 -21.71
CA SER A 286 -11.26 22.18 -21.94
C SER A 286 -11.07 21.76 -23.41
N LYS A 287 -12.08 21.09 -23.97
CA LYS A 287 -12.09 20.62 -25.36
C LYS A 287 -12.00 21.76 -26.36
N SER A 288 -12.64 22.91 -26.11
CA SER A 288 -12.57 24.07 -27.01
C SER A 288 -11.27 24.86 -26.88
N CYS A 289 -10.60 24.81 -25.72
CA CYS A 289 -9.40 25.61 -25.45
C CYS A 289 -8.07 24.85 -25.62
N PHE A 290 -8.08 23.52 -25.60
CA PHE A 290 -6.85 22.72 -25.61
C PHE A 290 -6.49 22.21 -27.00
N ALA A 291 -5.19 22.24 -27.29
CA ALA A 291 -4.64 21.73 -28.53
C ALA A 291 -4.85 20.21 -28.66
N TYR A 292 -4.88 19.72 -29.89
CA TYR A 292 -4.95 18.30 -30.20
C TYR A 292 -3.87 17.49 -29.47
N GLY A 293 -4.24 16.34 -28.90
CA GLY A 293 -3.35 15.50 -28.12
C GLY A 293 -3.17 15.94 -26.65
N SER A 294 -3.88 16.98 -26.20
CA SER A 294 -3.98 17.30 -24.77
C SER A 294 -4.74 16.21 -24.02
N LYS A 295 -4.45 16.05 -22.73
CA LYS A 295 -5.03 14.97 -21.89
C LYS A 295 -5.50 15.49 -20.54
N ILE A 296 -6.49 14.82 -19.97
CA ILE A 296 -6.94 15.02 -18.59
C ILE A 296 -6.75 13.74 -17.79
N ILE A 297 -6.22 13.86 -16.58
CA ILE A 297 -6.28 12.82 -15.55
C ILE A 297 -7.22 13.32 -14.44
N ILE A 298 -8.19 12.50 -14.06
CA ILE A 298 -9.09 12.80 -12.93
C ILE A 298 -8.93 11.73 -11.86
N THR A 299 -8.61 12.14 -10.64
CA THR A 299 -8.43 11.22 -9.51
C THR A 299 -9.56 11.38 -8.50
N SER A 300 -10.13 10.27 -8.00
CA SER A 300 -11.19 10.31 -6.97
C SER A 300 -11.22 9.05 -6.11
N ARG A 301 -11.94 9.14 -4.99
CA ARG A 301 -12.35 7.98 -4.17
C ARG A 301 -13.64 7.34 -4.64
N SER A 302 -14.46 8.07 -5.42
CA SER A 302 -15.78 7.61 -5.86
C SER A 302 -15.71 6.91 -7.21
N ASP A 303 -16.33 5.73 -7.33
CA ASP A 303 -16.47 5.04 -8.62
C ASP A 303 -17.31 5.83 -9.64
N LYS A 304 -18.06 6.86 -9.20
CA LYS A 304 -18.88 7.71 -10.08
C LYS A 304 -18.08 8.38 -11.19
N ILE A 305 -16.80 8.70 -10.96
CA ILE A 305 -15.97 9.34 -11.99
C ILE A 305 -15.60 8.38 -13.14
N ALA A 306 -15.94 7.10 -13.06
CA ALA A 306 -15.69 6.15 -14.15
C ALA A 306 -16.41 6.58 -15.44
N SER A 307 -17.60 7.17 -15.36
CA SER A 307 -18.35 7.66 -16.53
C SER A 307 -17.77 8.94 -17.14
N PHE A 308 -16.83 9.60 -16.46
CA PHE A 308 -16.19 10.82 -16.95
C PHE A 308 -15.01 10.53 -17.89
N GLY A 309 -14.54 9.28 -17.92
CA GLY A 309 -13.40 8.86 -18.73
C GLY A 309 -13.75 8.63 -20.19
N THR A 310 -12.79 8.93 -21.06
CA THR A 310 -12.81 8.42 -22.45
C THR A 310 -12.15 7.04 -22.55
N THR A 311 -11.53 6.56 -21.46
CA THR A 311 -10.93 5.24 -21.33
C THR A 311 -11.45 4.50 -20.11
N GLN A 312 -11.17 3.21 -20.03
CA GLN A 312 -11.43 2.42 -18.82
C GLN A 312 -10.72 3.04 -17.60
N PRO A 313 -11.38 3.10 -16.44
CA PRO A 313 -10.79 3.67 -15.23
C PRO A 313 -9.65 2.80 -14.70
N LEU A 314 -8.56 3.43 -14.29
CA LEU A 314 -7.47 2.76 -13.58
C LEU A 314 -7.81 2.65 -12.09
N LYS A 315 -8.11 1.43 -11.63
CA LYS A 315 -8.46 1.16 -10.24
C LYS A 315 -7.24 0.83 -9.39
N LEU A 316 -6.95 1.66 -8.38
CA LEU A 316 -5.90 1.44 -7.39
C LEU A 316 -6.50 0.80 -6.14
N GLN A 317 -5.95 -0.34 -5.74
CA GLN A 317 -6.26 -1.05 -4.50
C GLN A 317 -5.12 -0.96 -3.50
N PHE A 318 -5.35 -1.18 -2.21
CA PHE A 318 -4.26 -1.33 -1.24
C PHE A 318 -3.34 -2.49 -1.60
N LEU A 319 -2.09 -2.42 -1.14
CA LEU A 319 -1.13 -3.51 -1.33
C LEU A 319 -1.64 -4.78 -0.63
N THR A 320 -1.39 -5.95 -1.23
CA THR A 320 -1.67 -7.23 -0.56
C THR A 320 -0.83 -7.34 0.71
N GLN A 321 -1.22 -8.21 1.64
CA GLN A 321 -0.53 -8.38 2.92
C GLN A 321 0.95 -8.73 2.72
N GLU A 322 1.24 -9.58 1.74
CA GLU A 322 2.58 -10.07 1.41
C GLU A 322 3.44 -8.96 0.80
N ALA A 323 2.89 -8.21 -0.17
CA ALA A 323 3.57 -7.08 -0.79
C ALA A 323 3.82 -5.96 0.23
N PHE A 324 2.83 -5.69 1.08
CA PHE A 324 2.95 -4.71 2.15
C PHE A 324 3.96 -5.12 3.21
N TRP A 325 3.98 -6.39 3.62
CA TRP A 325 5.00 -6.93 4.51
C TRP A 325 6.40 -6.73 3.93
N TYR A 326 6.60 -7.05 2.64
CA TYR A 326 7.89 -6.85 1.99
C TYR A 326 8.34 -5.39 2.06
N LEU A 327 7.46 -4.45 1.72
CA LEU A 327 7.74 -3.01 1.84
C LEU A 327 8.07 -2.61 3.29
N PHE A 328 7.23 -3.01 4.24
CA PHE A 328 7.40 -2.69 5.66
C PHE A 328 8.73 -3.22 6.19
N ARG A 329 9.08 -4.46 5.86
CA ARG A 329 10.35 -5.11 6.25
C ARG A 329 11.56 -4.36 5.70
N VAL A 330 11.57 -4.08 4.39
CA VAL A 330 12.67 -3.33 3.75
C VAL A 330 12.83 -1.96 4.41
N ARG A 331 11.73 -1.29 4.73
CA ARG A 331 11.75 0.03 5.38
C ARG A 331 12.24 -0.03 6.82
N ALA A 332 11.64 -0.89 7.65
CA ALA A 332 11.92 -0.96 9.08
C ALA A 332 13.36 -1.40 9.38
N PHE A 333 13.92 -2.34 8.61
CA PHE A 333 15.24 -2.92 8.87
C PHE A 333 16.35 -2.32 7.99
N GLY A 334 16.01 -1.68 6.87
CA GLY A 334 16.99 -1.14 5.93
C GLY A 334 17.86 -2.24 5.33
N SER A 335 19.17 -2.13 5.53
CA SER A 335 20.16 -3.14 5.14
C SER A 335 20.40 -4.23 6.19
N SER A 336 19.82 -4.10 7.39
CA SER A 336 19.99 -5.07 8.48
C SER A 336 19.19 -6.33 8.16
N ASP A 337 19.75 -7.51 8.44
CA ASP A 337 19.02 -8.76 8.25
C ASP A 337 18.00 -8.95 9.40
N PRO A 338 16.68 -9.00 9.12
CA PRO A 338 15.68 -9.28 10.15
C PRO A 338 15.90 -10.62 10.86
N ALA A 339 16.62 -11.57 10.24
CA ALA A 339 16.95 -12.85 10.86
C ALA A 339 17.91 -12.71 12.05
N GLU A 340 18.71 -11.63 12.12
CA GLU A 340 19.58 -11.34 13.27
C GLU A 340 18.77 -10.96 14.52
N ASN A 341 17.53 -10.48 14.34
CA ASN A 341 16.66 -10.09 15.45
C ASN A 341 15.23 -10.62 15.28
N PRO A 342 15.01 -11.93 15.49
CA PRO A 342 13.73 -12.59 15.19
C PRO A 342 12.55 -12.03 16.00
N LYS A 343 12.80 -11.50 17.20
CA LYS A 343 11.76 -10.82 18.01
C LYS A 343 11.31 -9.50 17.40
N LEU A 344 12.23 -8.70 16.87
CA LEU A 344 11.86 -7.46 16.18
C LEU A 344 11.15 -7.79 14.86
N ALA A 345 11.60 -8.83 14.15
CA ALA A 345 10.95 -9.30 12.94
C ALA A 345 9.49 -9.72 13.17
N SER A 346 9.21 -10.47 14.25
CA SER A 346 7.85 -10.87 14.61
C SER A 346 6.97 -9.67 14.98
N LEU A 347 7.50 -8.73 15.77
CA LEU A 347 6.80 -7.48 16.10
C LEU A 347 6.49 -6.63 14.87
N ALA A 348 7.44 -6.49 13.94
CA ALA A 348 7.22 -5.77 12.69
C ALA A 348 6.15 -6.44 11.81
N MET A 349 6.15 -7.78 11.73
CA MET A 349 5.16 -8.52 10.96
C MET A 349 3.75 -8.31 11.54
N ASP A 350 3.63 -8.35 12.87
CA ASP A 350 2.41 -8.02 13.58
C ASP A 350 1.96 -6.58 13.27
N MET A 351 2.87 -5.60 13.32
CA MET A 351 2.53 -4.20 12.99
C MET A 351 2.03 -4.06 11.55
N ALA A 352 2.72 -4.69 10.59
CA ALA A 352 2.36 -4.64 9.18
C ALA A 352 0.95 -5.19 8.93
N SER A 353 0.57 -6.26 9.64
CA SER A 353 -0.77 -6.84 9.57
C SER A 353 -1.86 -5.91 10.12
N GLU A 354 -1.54 -5.11 11.15
CA GLU A 354 -2.51 -4.23 11.80
C GLU A 354 -2.83 -2.97 10.99
N VAL A 355 -1.89 -2.48 10.16
CA VAL A 355 -2.04 -1.24 9.39
C VAL A 355 -2.56 -1.43 7.95
N SER A 356 -2.95 -2.66 7.61
CA SER A 356 -3.81 -3.04 6.47
C SER A 356 -3.43 -2.45 5.11
N GLY A 357 -2.16 -2.48 4.72
CA GLY A 357 -1.77 -2.17 3.33
C GLY A 357 -1.71 -0.68 2.98
N CYS A 358 -1.97 0.23 3.93
CA CYS A 358 -1.99 1.66 3.68
C CYS A 358 -0.57 2.23 3.53
N PHE A 359 -0.29 2.84 2.37
CA PHE A 359 1.04 3.38 2.03
C PHE A 359 1.51 4.45 3.03
N THR A 360 0.59 5.28 3.52
CA THR A 360 0.91 6.35 4.50
C THR A 360 1.35 5.76 5.85
N SER A 361 0.77 4.63 6.26
CA SER A 361 1.08 4.02 7.56
C SER A 361 2.52 3.53 7.64
N VAL A 362 3.08 2.95 6.56
CA VAL A 362 4.48 2.49 6.55
C VAL A 362 5.40 3.64 6.90
N ASN A 363 5.22 4.78 6.24
CA ASN A 363 6.16 5.89 6.41
C ASN A 363 6.02 6.56 7.78
N MET A 364 4.81 6.64 8.33
CA MET A 364 4.58 7.17 9.67
C MET A 364 5.31 6.36 10.75
N PHE A 365 5.29 5.02 10.66
CA PHE A 365 5.96 4.16 11.65
C PHE A 365 7.43 3.89 11.33
N ASN A 366 7.85 3.97 10.07
CA ASN A 366 9.22 3.68 9.68
C ASN A 366 10.25 4.60 10.38
N GLY A 367 10.00 5.91 10.39
CA GLY A 367 10.88 6.88 11.06
C GLY A 367 11.02 6.60 12.57
N LEU A 368 9.91 6.20 13.21
CA LEU A 368 9.89 5.77 14.61
C LEU A 368 10.75 4.52 14.83
N LEU A 369 10.52 3.46 14.07
CA LEU A 369 11.13 2.16 14.29
C LEU A 369 12.64 2.15 14.01
N ARG A 370 13.10 2.86 12.96
CA ARG A 370 14.54 2.95 12.62
C ARG A 370 15.35 3.74 13.66
N SER A 371 14.72 4.66 14.39
CA SER A 371 15.40 5.47 15.40
C SER A 371 15.73 4.69 16.68
N ASN A 372 15.11 3.52 16.89
CA ASN A 372 15.24 2.79 18.14
C ASN A 372 15.04 1.28 17.93
N ALA A 373 16.13 0.50 17.97
CA ALA A 373 16.11 -0.96 17.81
C ALA A 373 15.74 -1.74 19.10
N ASN A 374 15.21 -1.07 20.12
CA ASN A 374 14.83 -1.73 21.38
C ASN A 374 13.50 -2.51 21.25
N THR A 375 13.51 -3.80 21.62
CA THR A 375 12.32 -4.67 21.56
C THR A 375 11.13 -4.17 22.39
N SER A 376 11.36 -3.57 23.55
CA SER A 376 10.32 -2.98 24.40
C SER A 376 9.68 -1.77 23.73
N PHE A 377 10.46 -0.96 23.03
CA PHE A 377 9.96 0.18 22.25
C PHE A 377 9.05 -0.30 21.10
N TRP A 378 9.48 -1.32 20.34
CA TRP A 378 8.67 -1.88 19.26
C TRP A 378 7.38 -2.51 19.79
N SER A 379 7.46 -3.23 20.92
CA SER A 379 6.28 -3.78 21.60
C SER A 379 5.29 -2.68 22.00
N PHE A 380 5.78 -1.54 22.47
CA PHE A 380 4.96 -0.37 22.80
C PHE A 380 4.29 0.24 21.56
N VAL A 381 5.01 0.40 20.44
CA VAL A 381 4.45 0.89 19.18
C VAL A 381 3.33 -0.04 18.69
N LEU A 382 3.54 -1.35 18.70
CA LEU A 382 2.53 -2.34 18.32
C LEU A 382 1.29 -2.26 19.22
N ALA A 383 1.46 -2.13 20.54
CA ALA A 383 0.36 -1.95 21.47
C ALA A 383 -0.43 -0.65 21.20
N THR A 384 0.26 0.40 20.78
CA THR A 384 -0.33 1.71 20.41
C THR A 384 -1.17 1.58 19.14
N ILE A 385 -0.66 0.91 18.09
CA ILE A 385 -1.40 0.61 16.86
C ILE A 385 -2.68 -0.18 17.15
N ARG A 386 -2.55 -1.26 17.93
CA ARG A 386 -3.70 -2.08 18.36
C ARG A 386 -4.71 -1.26 19.17
N GLY A 387 -4.22 -0.42 20.08
CA GLY A 387 -5.04 0.47 20.88
C GLY A 387 -5.78 1.53 20.06
N PHE A 388 -5.18 2.00 18.95
CA PHE A 388 -5.82 2.90 18.00
C PHE A 388 -6.94 2.18 17.26
N LYS A 389 -6.66 1.01 16.68
CA LYS A 389 -7.66 0.20 15.96
C LYS A 389 -8.86 -0.17 16.84
N GLN A 390 -8.60 -0.59 18.08
CA GLN A 390 -9.65 -0.92 19.05
C GLN A 390 -10.54 0.28 19.41
N ARG A 391 -9.97 1.47 19.59
CA ARG A 391 -10.76 2.68 19.92
C ARG A 391 -11.57 3.19 18.73
N ASN A 392 -11.12 2.89 17.52
CA ASN A 392 -11.72 3.36 16.27
C ASN A 392 -12.44 2.21 15.52
N LEU A 393 -12.92 1.18 16.23
CA LEU A 393 -13.57 -0.02 15.66
C LEU A 393 -14.70 0.29 14.67
N ILE A 394 -15.46 1.37 14.87
CA ILE A 394 -16.55 1.77 13.96
C ILE A 394 -16.00 2.04 12.55
N VAL A 395 -14.81 2.60 12.45
CA VAL A 395 -14.12 2.88 11.17
C VAL A 395 -13.56 1.59 10.56
N TYR A 396 -13.15 0.62 11.39
CA TYR A 396 -12.51 -0.62 10.95
C TYR A 396 -13.48 -1.82 10.75
N ASN A 397 -14.71 -1.78 11.26
CA ASN A 397 -15.68 -2.89 11.21
C ASN A 397 -16.74 -2.78 10.11
N ASN A 398 -16.76 -1.70 9.31
CA ASN A 398 -17.67 -1.64 8.16
C ASN A 398 -17.24 -2.70 7.14
N ALA A 399 -18.19 -3.53 6.70
CA ALA A 399 -17.95 -4.74 5.88
C ALA A 399 -17.38 -4.47 4.47
N ASN A 400 -17.19 -3.20 4.10
CA ASN A 400 -16.39 -2.77 2.96
C ASN A 400 -15.19 -2.02 3.52
N PRO A 401 -13.96 -2.20 3.01
CA PRO A 401 -12.78 -1.46 3.45
C PRO A 401 -12.92 0.02 3.10
N VAL A 402 -13.71 0.74 3.89
CA VAL A 402 -13.79 2.19 3.91
C VAL A 402 -12.42 2.67 4.35
N ASP A 403 -11.83 3.56 3.56
CA ASP A 403 -10.59 4.26 3.91
C ASP A 403 -10.62 4.66 5.40
N PRO A 404 -9.75 4.09 6.26
CA PRO A 404 -9.74 4.41 7.69
C PRO A 404 -9.50 5.90 7.97
N TRP A 405 -8.98 6.61 6.97
CA TRP A 405 -8.66 8.02 7.01
C TRP A 405 -9.72 8.91 6.36
N ALA A 406 -10.91 8.39 6.06
CA ALA A 406 -12.02 9.19 5.55
C ALA A 406 -12.61 10.18 6.59
N VAL A 407 -12.16 10.12 7.86
CA VAL A 407 -12.57 10.98 9.01
C VAL A 407 -14.05 11.32 8.98
N VAL A 408 -14.90 10.29 8.90
CA VAL A 408 -16.35 10.46 9.03
C VAL A 408 -16.73 10.78 10.49
N ALA A 409 -15.82 10.51 11.43
CA ALA A 409 -15.92 10.84 12.85
C ALA A 409 -14.50 11.02 13.45
N PRO A 410 -14.36 11.68 14.62
CA PRO A 410 -13.07 11.87 15.25
C PRO A 410 -12.35 10.54 15.57
N LEU A 411 -11.06 10.46 15.22
CA LEU A 411 -10.22 9.29 15.51
C LEU A 411 -9.42 9.51 16.79
N TYR A 412 -9.35 8.51 17.67
CA TYR A 412 -8.67 8.67 18.97
C TYR A 412 -7.27 8.04 18.97
N ILE A 413 -6.25 8.87 19.20
CA ILE A 413 -4.84 8.45 19.38
C ILE A 413 -4.61 8.06 20.85
N PRO A 414 -4.19 6.81 21.14
CA PRO A 414 -3.72 6.43 22.47
C PRO A 414 -2.41 7.13 22.86
N ARG A 415 -2.27 7.41 24.16
CA ARG A 415 -1.03 7.95 24.75
C ARG A 415 -0.31 6.89 25.58
N ALA A 416 1.01 7.01 25.67
CA ALA A 416 1.88 6.10 26.42
C ALA A 416 1.49 6.03 27.89
N ASN A 417 1.29 7.20 28.50
CA ASN A 417 0.71 7.32 29.82
C ASN A 417 -0.81 7.17 29.73
N LYS A 418 -1.32 6.02 30.18
CA LYS A 418 -2.76 5.69 30.17
C LYS A 418 -3.61 6.63 31.04
N ASN A 419 -3.00 7.39 31.95
CA ASN A 419 -3.69 8.39 32.76
C ASN A 419 -3.96 9.68 31.99
N LEU A 420 -3.27 9.91 30.87
CA LEU A 420 -3.52 11.07 30.01
C LEU A 420 -4.75 10.82 29.13
N THR A 421 -5.54 11.88 28.93
CA THR A 421 -6.67 11.87 28.00
C THR A 421 -6.18 11.57 26.56
N PRO A 422 -6.86 10.67 25.82
CA PRO A 422 -6.58 10.45 24.41
C PRO A 422 -6.70 11.75 23.61
N VAL A 423 -5.99 11.81 22.49
CA VAL A 423 -6.11 12.94 21.55
C VAL A 423 -7.09 12.56 20.44
N ALA A 424 -8.08 13.42 20.19
CA ALA A 424 -9.02 13.25 19.11
C ALA A 424 -8.49 13.96 17.86
N ILE A 425 -8.33 13.24 16.76
CA ILE A 425 -8.12 13.77 15.42
C ILE A 425 -9.49 14.17 14.89
N LEU A 426 -9.72 15.47 14.72
CA LEU A 426 -10.95 16.05 14.21
C LEU A 426 -10.98 16.04 12.68
N ASN A 427 -9.82 16.25 12.06
CA ASN A 427 -9.66 16.30 10.61
C ASN A 427 -8.25 15.81 10.21
N ASN A 428 -8.12 15.30 8.99
CA ASN A 428 -6.81 15.09 8.39
C ASN A 428 -6.79 15.69 6.99
N TYR A 429 -5.70 16.37 6.66
CA TYR A 429 -5.51 16.94 5.34
C TYR A 429 -4.03 16.88 4.93
N GLN A 430 -3.79 17.17 3.66
CA GLN A 430 -2.45 17.25 3.08
C GLN A 430 -2.11 18.71 2.83
N ARG A 431 -0.93 19.12 3.27
CA ARG A 431 -0.36 20.45 3.01
C ARG A 431 0.76 20.32 1.98
N GLY A 432 0.72 21.12 0.93
CA GLY A 432 1.80 21.23 -0.06
C GLY A 432 3.09 21.72 0.59
N CYS A 433 4.24 21.15 0.20
CA CYS A 433 5.52 21.78 0.48
C CYS A 433 5.86 22.71 -0.69
N ASN A 434 5.95 24.03 -0.43
CA ASN A 434 6.38 25.02 -1.43
C ASN A 434 7.91 25.02 -1.64
N GLU A 435 8.59 23.92 -1.32
CA GLU A 435 10.02 23.81 -1.59
C GLU A 435 10.20 23.58 -3.08
N ALA A 436 10.73 24.58 -3.78
CA ALA A 436 11.12 24.49 -5.17
C ALA A 436 12.19 23.39 -5.31
N HIS A 437 11.77 22.15 -5.59
CA HIS A 437 12.67 21.05 -5.84
C HIS A 437 13.23 21.18 -7.26
N ASN A 438 14.34 21.90 -7.40
CA ASN A 438 15.20 21.76 -8.56
C ASN A 438 15.82 20.35 -8.51
N TYR A 439 15.52 19.54 -9.52
CA TYR A 439 16.03 18.17 -9.69
C TYR A 439 17.57 18.10 -9.92
N SER A 440 18.31 19.19 -9.72
CA SER A 440 19.78 19.27 -9.80
C SER A 440 20.51 19.07 -8.46
N GLY A 441 19.83 18.68 -7.39
CA GLY A 441 20.48 18.34 -6.11
C GLY A 441 20.98 19.55 -5.31
N LEU A 442 20.64 20.78 -5.71
CA LEU A 442 20.89 21.98 -4.93
C LEU A 442 19.55 22.53 -4.40
N ILE A 443 19.35 22.38 -3.10
CA ILE A 443 18.25 22.99 -2.35
C ILE A 443 18.47 24.50 -2.42
N THR A 444 17.65 25.21 -3.20
CA THR A 444 17.54 26.66 -3.09
C THR A 444 16.33 26.97 -2.22
N ALA A 445 16.60 27.46 -1.02
CA ALA A 445 15.57 27.91 -0.09
C ALA A 445 14.83 29.10 -0.71
N SER A 446 13.66 28.86 -1.30
CA SER A 446 12.73 29.92 -1.65
C SER A 446 11.93 30.30 -0.41
N ASN A 447 12.13 31.53 0.04
CA ASN A 447 11.45 32.15 1.18
C ASN A 447 9.95 32.27 0.93
N ASN A 448 9.17 31.33 1.48
CA ASN A 448 7.80 31.51 1.99
C ASN A 448 7.40 30.22 2.71
N ILE A 449 7.90 30.07 3.94
CA ILE A 449 7.71 28.88 4.78
C ILE A 449 6.35 28.98 5.46
N SER A 450 5.37 28.14 5.07
CA SER A 450 4.34 27.75 6.04
C SER A 450 5.01 26.78 7.00
N ALA A 451 5.39 27.22 8.19
CA ALA A 451 6.13 26.38 9.13
C ALA A 451 5.35 25.07 9.36
N ALA A 452 6.01 23.93 9.20
CA ALA A 452 5.42 22.65 9.57
C ALA A 452 5.02 22.70 11.06
N PRO A 453 3.93 22.02 11.47
CA PRO A 453 3.56 21.97 12.88
C PRO A 453 4.76 21.51 13.71
N GLN A 454 5.05 22.24 14.80
CA GLN A 454 6.17 21.92 15.70
C GLN A 454 5.92 20.62 16.49
N ILE A 455 4.64 20.21 16.63
CA ILE A 455 4.23 19.03 17.37
C ILE A 455 4.05 17.85 16.41
N THR A 456 4.71 16.73 16.69
CA THR A 456 4.59 15.50 15.89
C THR A 456 3.63 14.49 16.51
N VAL A 457 3.16 13.51 15.73
CA VAL A 457 2.38 12.38 16.27
C VAL A 457 3.18 11.60 17.32
N GLN A 458 4.51 11.55 17.20
CA GLN A 458 5.38 10.95 18.21
C GLN A 458 5.26 11.68 19.54
N ASP A 459 5.29 13.02 19.52
CA ASP A 459 5.22 13.83 20.73
C ASP A 459 3.91 13.63 21.49
N ILE A 460 2.81 13.47 20.74
CA ILE A 460 1.50 13.16 21.30
C ILE A 460 1.45 11.74 21.87
N MET A 461 1.95 10.75 21.13
CA MET A 461 1.96 9.34 21.54
C MET A 461 2.80 9.14 22.81
N PHE A 462 4.01 9.70 22.89
CA PHE A 462 4.88 9.58 24.06
C PHE A 462 4.54 10.56 25.18
N GLY A 463 3.77 11.60 24.87
CA GLY A 463 3.33 12.60 25.83
C GLY A 463 4.40 13.63 26.19
N THR A 464 5.39 13.84 25.33
CA THR A 464 6.38 14.92 25.43
C THR A 464 5.73 16.29 25.17
N ALA A 465 4.64 16.33 24.39
CA ALA A 465 3.82 17.52 24.19
C ALA A 465 2.45 17.41 24.88
N THR A 466 2.04 18.50 25.55
CA THR A 466 0.71 18.66 26.16
C THR A 466 0.06 19.97 25.72
N PRO A 467 -0.29 20.09 24.43
CA PRO A 467 -0.96 21.29 23.92
C PRO A 467 -2.37 21.45 24.50
N THR A 468 -2.83 22.69 24.60
CA THR A 468 -4.17 23.04 25.08
C THR A 468 -5.04 23.53 23.92
N GLY A 469 -6.33 23.19 23.93
CA GLY A 469 -7.27 23.57 22.86
C GLY A 469 -7.12 22.71 21.60
N GLN A 470 -7.45 23.30 20.45
CA GLN A 470 -7.20 22.71 19.14
C GLN A 470 -5.78 23.03 18.67
N PHE A 471 -5.09 22.05 18.10
CA PHE A 471 -3.71 22.17 17.66
C PHE A 471 -3.44 21.28 16.46
N GLU A 472 -2.48 21.68 15.63
CA GLU A 472 -2.03 20.89 14.50
C GLU A 472 -0.94 19.91 14.93
N VAL A 473 -1.00 18.69 14.40
CA VAL A 473 0.01 17.67 14.60
C VAL A 473 0.54 17.24 13.24
N LEU A 474 1.85 17.30 13.06
CA LEU A 474 2.51 16.71 11.91
C LEU A 474 2.51 15.18 12.06
N ALA A 475 1.72 14.51 11.23
CA ALA A 475 1.64 13.06 11.23
C ALA A 475 2.85 12.44 10.54
N TRP A 476 3.16 12.93 9.34
CA TRP A 476 4.35 12.54 8.60
C TRP A 476 4.58 13.52 7.44
N ARG A 477 5.81 13.55 6.90
CA ARG A 477 6.18 14.34 5.72
C ARG A 477 6.66 13.43 4.60
N SER A 478 6.08 13.57 3.41
CA SER A 478 6.43 12.72 2.28
C SER A 478 7.80 13.00 1.70
N HIS A 479 8.58 11.93 1.54
CA HIS A 479 9.88 11.94 0.84
C HIS A 479 9.77 11.58 -0.63
N ILE A 480 8.58 11.16 -1.09
CA ILE A 480 8.24 10.98 -2.50
C ILE A 480 7.24 12.06 -2.97
N PRO A 481 7.22 12.41 -4.27
CA PRO A 481 6.23 13.31 -4.83
C PRO A 481 4.78 12.93 -4.45
N PRO A 482 3.88 13.90 -4.23
CA PRO A 482 4.07 15.37 -4.31
C PRO A 482 4.71 16.01 -3.07
N TYR A 483 5.41 15.25 -2.22
CA TYR A 483 6.08 15.74 -1.01
C TYR A 483 5.13 16.38 0.02
N TYR A 484 3.85 15.96 0.04
CA TYR A 484 2.88 16.48 0.99
C TYR A 484 3.25 16.17 2.44
N SER A 485 2.97 17.15 3.31
CA SER A 485 2.92 16.93 4.76
C SER A 485 1.50 16.53 5.15
N CYS A 486 1.35 15.40 5.83
CA CYS A 486 0.06 15.00 6.40
C CYS A 486 -0.08 15.63 7.78
N VAL A 487 -1.13 16.45 7.94
CA VAL A 487 -1.41 17.18 9.17
C VAL A 487 -2.73 16.71 9.75
N PHE A 488 -2.77 16.56 11.07
CA PHE A 488 -3.96 16.24 11.84
C PHE A 488 -4.39 17.44 12.67
N ASP A 489 -5.64 17.87 12.51
CA ASP A 489 -6.26 18.80 13.45
C ASP A 489 -6.68 18.01 14.67
N CYS A 490 -6.07 18.31 15.81
CA CYS A 490 -6.22 17.55 17.03
C CYS A 490 -6.84 18.38 18.15
N GLU A 491 -7.52 17.70 19.06
CA GLU A 491 -8.00 18.29 20.31
C GLU A 491 -7.89 17.27 21.45
N ILE A 492 -7.49 17.73 22.64
CA ILE A 492 -7.53 16.90 23.84
C ILE A 492 -8.97 16.87 24.38
N LYS A 493 -9.77 15.91 23.91
CA LYS A 493 -11.14 15.71 24.37
C LYS A 493 -11.25 14.47 25.27
N ARG A 494 -11.97 14.60 26.39
CA ARG A 494 -12.45 13.42 27.14
C ARG A 494 -13.49 12.71 26.26
N PRO A 495 -13.38 11.39 26.01
CA PRO A 495 -14.36 10.67 25.22
C PRO A 495 -15.76 10.85 25.83
N ALA A 496 -16.71 11.37 25.06
CA ALA A 496 -18.10 11.40 25.48
C ALA A 496 -18.62 9.95 25.52
N HIS A 497 -18.79 9.42 26.74
CA HIS A 497 -19.48 8.17 27.06
C HIS A 497 -19.11 6.89 26.27
N MET A 498 -18.08 6.17 26.72
CA MET A 498 -18.17 4.70 26.77
C MET A 498 -18.83 4.30 28.10
N VAL A 499 -20.15 4.47 28.22
CA VAL A 499 -20.90 3.84 29.32
C VAL A 499 -20.92 2.34 29.03
N SER A 500 -19.97 1.61 29.61
CA SER A 500 -20.19 0.19 29.85
C SER A 500 -21.41 0.09 30.74
N ARG A 501 -22.57 -0.26 30.18
CA ARG A 501 -23.69 -0.79 30.98
C ARG A 501 -23.19 -2.06 31.63
N LYS A 502 -22.58 -1.96 32.82
CA LYS A 502 -22.49 -3.08 33.75
C LYS A 502 -23.94 -3.46 34.04
N LYS A 503 -24.45 -4.52 33.39
CA LYS A 503 -25.64 -5.22 33.86
C LYS A 503 -25.33 -5.63 35.30
N LYS A 504 -25.85 -4.88 36.28
CA LYS A 504 -26.00 -5.36 37.65
C LYS A 504 -26.93 -6.56 37.55
N SER A 505 -26.38 -7.76 37.65
CA SER A 505 -27.13 -8.96 37.99
C SER A 505 -27.77 -8.70 39.35
N LYS A 506 -29.08 -8.40 39.36
CA LYS A 506 -29.89 -8.51 40.56
C LYS A 506 -29.95 -10.00 40.88
N LYS A 507 -29.21 -10.43 41.92
CA LYS A 507 -29.51 -11.67 42.63
C LYS A 507 -30.92 -11.49 43.22
N ILE A 508 -31.86 -12.30 42.75
CA ILE A 508 -33.09 -12.56 43.49
C ILE A 508 -32.70 -13.59 44.55
N ALA A 509 -32.86 -13.23 45.82
CA ALA A 509 -32.72 -14.14 46.95
C ALA A 509 -34.12 -14.63 47.32
N ILE A 510 -34.23 -15.97 47.31
CA ILE A 510 -35.29 -16.85 47.85
C ILE A 510 -36.66 -16.71 47.19
#